data_AF-A0AA35PVI8-F1
#
_entry.id   AF-A0AA35PVI8-F1
#
_cell.length_a   1.000
_cell.length_b   1.000
_cell.length_c   1.000
_cell.angle_alpha   90.00
_cell.angle_beta   90.00
_cell.angle_gamma   90.00
#
_symmetry.space_group_name_H-M   'P 1'
#
loop_
_entity.id
_entity.type
_entity.pdbx_description
1 polymer ?
#
loop_
_entity_poly.entity_id
_entity_poly.type
_entity_poly.pdbx_seq_one_letter_code
_entity_poly.pdbx_strand_id
1 'polypeptide(L)'
;MELLLLLWAPLVGLWCGLCVASGERHTVFWNSTNPKFQWDSYAVKVRLNDYLDIICPHYEDSSVAPHSMERYTLYLVEQEEYETCKPRSKEQIRWECNKPDALHGPERFSEKFQRYTPFTLGKEFREGHEYYYISKPIHHHGESCLKLKVIVAAKNGQMPPSRSPTLKGRPQSDDPDATMLRSVGHNSAPRLCSPFTFVLLLLPLLMPQGP
;
A
#
# COMPACT_ATOMS: atom_id res chain seq x y z
N MET A 1 7.18 -32.29 29.58
CA MET A 1 6.97 -30.84 29.45
C MET A 1 8.26 -30.10 29.09
N GLU A 2 9.34 -30.22 29.87
CA GLU A 2 10.66 -29.58 29.61
C GLU A 2 11.24 -29.79 28.20
N LEU A 3 11.19 -31.01 27.64
CA LEU A 3 11.70 -31.29 26.27
C LEU A 3 10.87 -30.64 25.15
N LEU A 4 9.56 -30.48 25.36
CA LEU A 4 8.68 -29.78 24.43
C LEU A 4 9.02 -28.27 24.43
N LEU A 5 9.42 -27.75 25.59
CA LEU A 5 9.81 -26.35 25.80
C LEU A 5 11.16 -25.96 25.17
N LEU A 6 12.02 -26.93 24.88
CA LEU A 6 13.33 -26.68 24.26
C LEU A 6 13.27 -26.75 22.73
N LEU A 7 12.34 -27.53 22.17
CA LEU A 7 12.14 -27.69 20.74
C LEU A 7 11.34 -26.53 20.12
N TRP A 8 10.35 -26.01 20.84
CA TRP A 8 9.46 -24.95 20.33
C TRP A 8 10.05 -23.53 20.41
N ALA A 9 11.02 -23.27 21.31
CA ALA A 9 11.60 -21.96 21.56
C ALA A 9 12.44 -21.45 20.37
N PRO A 10 13.31 -22.27 19.74
CA PRO A 10 13.99 -21.85 18.51
C PRO A 10 13.03 -21.71 17.33
N LEU A 11 11.94 -22.49 17.26
CA LEU A 11 10.90 -22.34 16.24
C LEU A 11 10.13 -21.03 16.38
N VAL A 12 9.74 -20.67 17.60
CA VAL A 12 9.08 -19.39 17.91
C VAL A 12 10.05 -18.21 17.72
N GLY A 13 11.31 -18.36 18.11
CA GLY A 13 12.35 -17.34 17.87
C GLY A 13 12.63 -17.12 16.38
N LEU A 14 12.70 -18.20 15.60
CA LEU A 14 12.85 -18.15 14.15
C LEU A 14 11.62 -17.53 13.48
N TRP A 15 10.41 -17.90 13.91
CA TRP A 15 9.15 -17.33 13.42
C TRP A 15 9.05 -15.83 13.74
N CYS A 16 9.40 -15.43 14.97
CA CYS A 16 9.41 -14.04 15.39
C CYS A 16 10.45 -13.22 14.60
N GLY A 17 11.63 -13.79 14.33
CA GLY A 17 12.65 -13.19 13.48
C GLY A 17 12.21 -13.01 12.02
N LEU A 18 11.56 -14.03 11.44
CA LEU A 18 11.00 -13.99 10.08
C LEU A 18 9.87 -12.96 9.95
N CYS A 19 9.05 -12.84 10.99
CA CYS A 19 8.00 -11.85 11.13
C CYS A 19 8.52 -10.40 11.12
N VAL A 20 9.57 -10.13 11.90
CA VAL A 20 10.21 -8.80 11.96
C VAL A 20 10.93 -8.44 10.66
N ALA A 21 11.29 -9.44 9.84
CA ALA A 21 11.90 -9.23 8.53
C ALA A 21 10.90 -8.86 7.41
N SER A 22 9.59 -8.94 7.66
CA SER A 22 8.57 -8.58 6.67
C SER A 22 8.30 -7.08 6.70
N GLY A 23 8.42 -6.41 5.55
CA GLY A 23 8.15 -4.98 5.42
C GLY A 23 6.71 -4.59 5.76
N GLU A 24 6.52 -3.39 6.31
CA GLU A 24 5.20 -2.84 6.62
C GLU A 24 4.43 -2.55 5.33
N ARG A 25 3.10 -2.73 5.34
CA ARG A 25 2.25 -2.45 4.17
C ARG A 25 1.43 -1.19 4.42
N HIS A 26 1.43 -0.30 3.43
CA HIS A 26 0.71 0.97 3.43
C HIS A 26 -0.36 0.93 2.36
N THR A 27 -1.63 1.14 2.71
CA THR A 27 -2.73 1.09 1.74
C THR A 27 -3.13 2.50 1.31
N VAL A 28 -3.46 2.67 0.02
CA VAL A 28 -3.99 3.91 -0.54
C VAL A 28 -5.17 3.57 -1.47
N PHE A 29 -6.35 4.10 -1.16
CA PHE A 29 -7.52 3.97 -2.04
C PHE A 29 -7.52 5.07 -3.09
N TRP A 30 -7.31 4.72 -4.35
CA TRP A 30 -7.08 5.66 -5.45
C TRP A 30 -8.38 6.02 -6.18
N ASN A 31 -9.20 6.87 -5.57
CA ASN A 31 -10.43 7.38 -6.18
C ASN A 31 -10.68 8.84 -5.81
N SER A 32 -11.51 9.52 -6.59
CA SER A 32 -11.82 10.95 -6.41
C SER A 32 -12.59 11.27 -5.13
N THR A 33 -13.29 10.27 -4.58
CA THR A 33 -14.10 10.41 -3.35
C THR A 33 -13.25 10.36 -2.08
N ASN A 34 -12.02 9.82 -2.14
CA ASN A 34 -11.13 9.75 -0.99
C ASN A 34 -10.71 11.18 -0.57
N PRO A 35 -11.08 11.63 0.65
CA PRO A 35 -10.89 13.01 1.09
C PRO A 35 -9.41 13.41 1.21
N LYS A 36 -8.49 12.44 1.32
CA LYS A 36 -7.06 12.74 1.38
C LYS A 36 -6.52 13.33 0.08
N PHE A 37 -7.16 13.07 -1.06
CA PHE A 37 -6.80 13.68 -2.34
C PHE A 37 -7.35 15.10 -2.54
N GLN A 38 -8.33 15.55 -1.74
CA GLN A 38 -8.99 16.85 -1.96
C GLN A 38 -8.08 18.06 -1.72
N TRP A 39 -7.02 17.89 -0.91
CA TRP A 39 -6.17 19.00 -0.45
C TRP A 39 -4.81 19.05 -1.13
N ASP A 40 -4.58 18.26 -2.19
CA ASP A 40 -3.33 18.22 -2.96
C ASP A 40 -2.06 17.93 -2.14
N SER A 41 -2.21 17.47 -0.90
CA SER A 41 -1.13 17.25 0.07
C SER A 41 -1.05 15.81 0.55
N TYR A 42 -1.63 14.85 -0.17
CA TYR A 42 -1.60 13.46 0.24
C TYR A 42 -0.16 12.92 0.17
N ALA A 43 0.39 12.61 1.35
CA ALA A 43 1.70 11.99 1.47
C ALA A 43 1.67 10.75 2.39
N VAL A 44 2.49 9.76 2.03
CA VAL A 44 2.71 8.54 2.83
C VAL A 44 4.20 8.42 3.13
N LYS A 45 4.53 8.09 4.38
CA LYS A 45 5.92 7.84 4.80
C LYS A 45 6.16 6.33 4.92
N VAL A 46 7.15 5.84 4.18
CA VAL A 46 7.53 4.42 4.12
C VAL A 46 9.01 4.24 4.52
N ARG A 47 9.44 3.02 4.82
CA ARG A 47 10.86 2.64 4.93
C ARG A 47 11.27 1.79 3.73
N LEU A 48 12.58 1.56 3.57
CA LEU A 48 13.02 0.52 2.64
C LEU A 48 12.46 -0.84 3.06
N ASN A 49 12.16 -1.66 2.06
CA ASN A 49 11.49 -2.96 2.12
C ASN A 49 10.01 -2.94 2.51
N ASP A 50 9.44 -1.80 2.90
CA ASP A 50 7.99 -1.65 3.03
C ASP A 50 7.30 -1.76 1.65
N TYR A 51 5.99 -1.93 1.68
CA TYR A 51 5.11 -2.03 0.52
C TYR A 51 4.07 -0.90 0.52
N LEU A 52 3.77 -0.37 -0.66
CA LEU A 52 2.61 0.48 -0.91
C LEU A 52 1.61 -0.28 -1.78
N ASP A 53 0.41 -0.46 -1.25
CA ASP A 53 -0.72 -1.07 -1.93
C ASP A 53 -1.68 0.02 -2.39
N ILE A 54 -1.70 0.27 -3.71
CA ILE A 54 -2.65 1.16 -4.34
C ILE A 54 -3.86 0.32 -4.77
N ILE A 55 -5.03 0.65 -4.22
CA ILE A 55 -6.30 -0.01 -4.51
C ILE A 55 -7.07 0.81 -5.54
N CYS A 56 -7.34 0.20 -6.69
CA CYS A 56 -8.09 0.84 -7.77
C CYS A 56 -9.58 1.02 -7.40
N PRO A 57 -10.31 1.98 -8.02
CA PRO A 57 -11.75 2.09 -7.88
C PRO A 57 -12.44 0.79 -8.29
N HIS A 58 -13.42 0.35 -7.50
CA HIS A 58 -14.16 -0.88 -7.75
C HIS A 58 -15.65 -0.70 -7.46
N TYR A 59 -16.47 -1.34 -8.29
CA TYR A 59 -17.93 -1.23 -8.27
C TYR A 59 -18.51 -2.64 -8.37
N GLU A 60 -19.14 -3.11 -7.29
CA GLU A 60 -19.68 -4.47 -7.17
C GLU A 60 -20.97 -4.68 -7.99
N ASP A 61 -21.80 -3.63 -8.09
CA ASP A 61 -23.10 -3.68 -8.74
C ASP A 61 -23.14 -2.76 -9.96
N SER A 62 -23.99 -3.11 -10.95
CA SER A 62 -24.36 -2.27 -12.09
C SER A 62 -25.19 -1.03 -11.71
N SER A 63 -25.17 -0.63 -10.44
CA SER A 63 -25.77 0.59 -9.90
C SER A 63 -25.16 1.87 -10.49
N VAL A 64 -23.90 1.80 -10.91
CA VAL A 64 -23.18 2.88 -11.57
C VAL A 64 -23.06 2.54 -13.05
N ALA A 65 -23.39 3.48 -13.92
CA ALA A 65 -23.25 3.28 -15.35
C ALA A 65 -21.76 3.08 -15.74
N PRO A 66 -21.42 2.21 -16.72
CA PRO A 66 -20.03 1.91 -17.06
C PRO A 66 -19.17 3.14 -17.42
N HIS A 67 -19.79 4.20 -17.94
CA HIS A 67 -19.13 5.46 -18.30
C HIS A 67 -18.82 6.37 -17.11
N SER A 68 -19.42 6.13 -15.93
CA SER A 68 -19.20 6.92 -14.71
C SER A 68 -18.32 6.18 -13.72
N MET A 69 -17.96 4.93 -14.01
CA MET A 69 -16.95 4.20 -13.26
C MET A 69 -15.57 4.79 -13.53
N GLU A 70 -14.97 5.30 -12.46
CA GLU A 70 -13.62 5.86 -12.50
C GLU A 70 -12.59 4.81 -12.98
N ARG A 71 -11.76 5.20 -13.95
CA ARG A 71 -10.64 4.41 -14.48
C ARG A 71 -9.42 5.30 -14.66
N TYR A 72 -8.25 4.83 -14.29
CA TYR A 72 -7.04 5.65 -14.22
C TYR A 72 -5.81 4.94 -14.77
N THR A 73 -4.96 5.68 -15.48
CA THR A 73 -3.56 5.30 -15.71
C THR A 73 -2.70 5.97 -14.64
N LEU A 74 -1.92 5.16 -13.91
CA LEU A 74 -0.99 5.59 -12.87
C LEU A 74 0.42 5.76 -13.46
N TYR A 75 1.07 6.85 -13.08
CA TYR A 75 2.42 7.19 -13.51
C TYR A 75 3.32 7.38 -12.29
N LEU A 76 4.56 6.93 -12.41
CA LEU A 76 5.64 7.30 -11.49
C LEU A 76 6.48 8.38 -12.18
N VAL A 77 6.49 9.59 -11.62
CA VAL A 77 7.01 10.79 -12.28
C VAL A 77 8.02 11.53 -11.41
N GLU A 78 8.73 12.50 -12.00
CA GLU A 78 9.57 13.42 -11.24
C GLU A 78 8.75 14.59 -10.69
N GLN A 79 9.39 15.45 -9.89
CA GLN A 79 8.70 16.51 -9.15
C GLN A 79 8.00 17.53 -10.06
N GLU A 80 8.60 17.89 -11.20
CA GLU A 80 8.03 18.87 -12.12
C GLU A 80 6.72 18.38 -12.75
N GLU A 81 6.65 17.11 -13.15
CA GLU A 81 5.43 16.48 -13.65
C GLU A 81 4.37 16.29 -12.56
N TYR A 82 4.79 16.10 -11.30
CA TYR A 82 3.87 16.05 -10.16
C TYR A 82 3.21 17.40 -9.90
N GLU A 83 3.96 18.48 -9.98
CA GLU A 83 3.45 19.85 -9.79
C GLU A 83 2.51 20.28 -10.93
N THR A 84 2.86 19.94 -12.17
CA THR A 84 2.06 20.26 -13.36
C THR A 84 0.98 19.23 -13.66
N CYS A 85 0.98 18.10 -12.95
CA CYS A 85 0.14 16.94 -13.19
C CYS A 85 0.15 16.48 -14.66
N LYS A 86 1.32 16.42 -15.28
CA LYS A 86 1.49 16.03 -16.68
C LYS A 86 2.64 15.05 -16.82
N PRO A 87 2.37 13.75 -17.09
CA PRO A 87 3.45 12.81 -17.36
C PRO A 87 4.16 13.21 -18.65
N ARG A 88 5.48 13.05 -18.67
CA ARG A 88 6.33 13.38 -19.81
C ARG A 88 6.19 12.36 -20.93
N SER A 89 6.03 11.08 -20.59
CA SER A 89 6.02 10.01 -21.58
C SER A 89 5.24 8.77 -21.15
N LYS A 90 4.96 7.86 -22.09
CA LYS A 90 4.25 6.60 -21.81
C LYS A 90 5.12 5.59 -21.08
N GLU A 91 6.45 5.74 -21.13
CA GLU A 91 7.40 4.90 -20.40
C GLU A 91 7.31 5.12 -18.87
N GLN A 92 6.71 6.22 -18.41
CA GLN A 92 6.45 6.49 -17.00
C GLN A 92 5.19 5.79 -16.46
N ILE A 93 4.43 5.07 -17.30
CA ILE A 93 3.26 4.30 -16.87
C ILE A 93 3.72 3.24 -15.87
N ARG A 94 3.14 3.28 -14.68
CA ARG A 94 3.45 2.33 -13.60
C ARG A 94 2.39 1.25 -13.45
N TRP A 95 1.12 1.60 -13.67
CA TRP A 95 -0.03 0.69 -13.59
C TRP A 95 -1.27 1.26 -14.31
N GLU A 96 -2.24 0.42 -14.62
CA GLU A 96 -3.55 0.82 -15.16
C GLU A 96 -4.67 0.22 -14.33
N CYS A 97 -5.51 1.07 -13.75
CA CYS A 97 -6.77 0.70 -13.11
C CYS A 97 -7.87 0.70 -14.19
N ASN A 98 -7.96 -0.39 -14.96
CA ASN A 98 -8.85 -0.48 -16.13
C ASN A 98 -10.02 -1.46 -15.96
N LYS A 99 -10.07 -2.24 -14.86
CA LYS A 99 -11.17 -3.17 -14.56
C LYS A 99 -11.95 -2.77 -13.30
N PRO A 100 -12.84 -1.76 -13.39
CA PRO A 100 -13.63 -1.31 -12.24
C PRO A 100 -14.65 -2.35 -11.74
N ASP A 101 -15.01 -3.33 -12.57
CA ASP A 101 -16.01 -4.39 -12.33
C ASP A 101 -15.36 -5.78 -12.19
N ALA A 102 -14.09 -5.84 -11.78
CA ALA A 102 -13.35 -7.08 -11.64
C ALA A 102 -14.03 -8.07 -10.65
N LEU A 103 -14.28 -9.30 -11.08
CA LEU A 103 -15.01 -10.33 -10.31
C LEU A 103 -14.36 -10.68 -8.95
N HIS A 104 -13.05 -10.48 -8.82
CA HIS A 104 -12.28 -10.84 -7.62
C HIS A 104 -12.05 -9.65 -6.67
N GLY A 105 -12.87 -8.61 -6.77
CA GLY A 105 -12.72 -7.38 -6.01
C GLY A 105 -11.78 -6.37 -6.67
N PRO A 106 -11.40 -5.29 -5.95
CA PRO A 106 -10.60 -4.21 -6.52
C PRO A 106 -9.22 -4.68 -6.98
N GLU A 107 -8.79 -4.21 -8.15
CA GLU A 107 -7.40 -4.38 -8.59
C GLU A 107 -6.44 -3.73 -7.58
N ARG A 108 -5.39 -4.47 -7.20
CA ARG A 108 -4.37 -4.00 -6.27
C ARG A 108 -3.01 -3.99 -6.95
N PHE A 109 -2.45 -2.80 -7.05
CA PHE A 109 -1.05 -2.61 -7.43
C PHE A 109 -0.17 -2.52 -6.17
N SER A 110 0.83 -3.38 -6.06
CA SER A 110 1.78 -3.38 -4.95
C SER A 110 3.16 -2.92 -5.42
N GLU A 111 3.66 -1.83 -4.84
CA GLU A 111 5.04 -1.37 -5.00
C GLU A 111 5.88 -1.78 -3.80
N LYS A 112 7.07 -2.31 -4.03
CA LYS A 112 8.04 -2.59 -2.97
C LYS A 112 9.14 -1.53 -2.99
N PHE A 113 9.37 -0.87 -1.86
CA PHE A 113 10.41 0.14 -1.71
C PHE A 113 11.78 -0.50 -1.49
N GLN A 114 12.31 -1.14 -2.53
CA GLN A 114 13.59 -1.84 -2.46
C GLN A 114 14.73 -1.02 -3.09
N ARG A 115 15.93 -1.19 -2.53
CA ARG A 115 17.13 -0.47 -2.99
C ARG A 115 17.63 -0.95 -4.34
N TYR A 116 17.48 -2.24 -4.61
CA TYR A 116 17.92 -2.90 -5.84
C TYR A 116 16.80 -3.77 -6.36
N THR A 117 16.60 -3.75 -7.66
CA THR A 117 15.60 -4.58 -8.34
C THR A 117 16.29 -5.45 -9.39
N PRO A 118 16.00 -6.76 -9.44
CA PRO A 118 16.53 -7.62 -10.50
C PRO A 118 15.82 -7.38 -11.85
N PHE A 119 14.70 -6.65 -11.85
CA PHE A 119 13.93 -6.32 -13.04
C PHE A 119 14.43 -5.03 -13.69
N THR A 120 14.77 -5.08 -14.97
CA THR A 120 15.37 -3.94 -15.70
C THR A 120 14.46 -2.73 -15.82
N LEU A 121 13.14 -2.94 -15.86
CA LEU A 121 12.13 -1.87 -15.85
C LEU A 121 11.61 -1.58 -14.43
N GLY A 122 12.18 -2.22 -13.41
CA GLY A 122 11.80 -2.00 -12.02
C GLY A 122 12.32 -0.65 -11.51
N LYS A 123 11.65 -0.10 -10.50
CA LYS A 123 12.12 1.10 -9.82
C LYS A 123 13.01 0.75 -8.62
N GLU A 124 14.13 1.46 -8.52
CA GLU A 124 14.98 1.47 -7.33
C GLU A 124 14.65 2.67 -6.43
N PHE A 125 14.56 2.40 -5.13
CA PHE A 125 14.21 3.40 -4.12
C PHE A 125 15.36 3.67 -3.17
N ARG A 126 15.49 4.92 -2.74
CA ARG A 126 16.56 5.41 -1.87
C ARG A 126 15.98 6.06 -0.63
N GLU A 127 16.64 5.82 0.50
CA GLU A 127 16.33 6.48 1.75
C GLU A 127 16.52 8.00 1.63
N GLY A 128 15.66 8.76 2.32
CA GLY A 128 15.67 10.21 2.31
C GLY A 128 15.19 10.86 1.00
N HIS A 129 14.69 10.07 0.04
CA HIS A 129 14.17 10.57 -1.22
C HIS A 129 12.63 10.59 -1.23
N GLU A 130 12.08 11.48 -2.05
CA GLU A 130 10.65 11.62 -2.32
C GLU A 130 10.34 11.05 -3.71
N TYR A 131 9.22 10.35 -3.83
CA TYR A 131 8.74 9.74 -5.07
C TYR A 131 7.31 10.15 -5.32
N TYR A 132 6.96 10.38 -6.59
CA TYR A 132 5.71 11.03 -6.94
C TYR A 132 4.85 10.18 -7.86
N TYR A 133 3.63 9.91 -7.44
CA TYR A 133 2.63 9.22 -8.24
C TYR A 133 1.55 10.20 -8.67
N ILE A 134 1.16 10.14 -9.94
CA ILE A 134 0.01 10.89 -10.46
C ILE A 134 -0.88 9.95 -11.27
N SER A 135 -2.15 10.31 -11.45
CA SER A 135 -3.04 9.61 -12.37
C SER A 135 -3.72 10.51 -13.39
N LYS A 136 -4.02 9.92 -14.55
CA LYS A 136 -4.91 10.51 -15.56
C LYS A 136 -6.11 9.61 -15.81
N PRO A 137 -7.33 10.16 -15.95
CA PRO A 137 -8.49 9.35 -16.31
C PRO A 137 -8.33 8.75 -17.71
N ILE A 138 -8.77 7.50 -17.90
CA ILE A 138 -8.63 6.79 -19.20
C ILE A 138 -9.68 7.26 -20.23
N HIS A 139 -10.91 7.55 -19.78
CA HIS A 139 -12.04 7.90 -20.67
C HIS A 139 -12.61 9.30 -20.45
N HIS A 140 -12.08 10.06 -19.48
CA HIS A 140 -12.50 11.43 -19.21
C HIS A 140 -11.38 12.41 -19.51
N HIS A 141 -11.65 13.36 -20.40
CA HIS A 141 -10.77 14.50 -20.61
C HIS A 141 -11.04 15.54 -19.52
N GLY A 142 -10.48 15.33 -18.33
CA GLY A 142 -10.55 16.24 -17.19
C GLY A 142 -9.17 16.77 -16.79
N GLU A 143 -9.12 17.97 -16.22
CA GLU A 143 -7.88 18.57 -15.70
C GLU A 143 -7.49 18.03 -14.31
N SER A 144 -8.43 17.43 -13.58
CA SER A 144 -8.20 16.90 -12.23
C SER A 144 -7.29 15.67 -12.26
N CYS A 145 -6.15 15.77 -11.61
CA CYS A 145 -5.25 14.65 -11.32
C CYS A 145 -5.37 14.24 -9.86
N LEU A 146 -5.34 12.95 -9.59
CA LEU A 146 -5.02 12.48 -8.24
C LEU A 146 -3.50 12.36 -8.15
N LYS A 147 -2.92 12.80 -7.04
CA LYS A 147 -1.47 12.80 -6.85
C LYS A 147 -1.09 12.41 -5.43
N LEU A 148 -0.04 11.61 -5.30
CA LEU A 148 0.47 11.07 -4.05
C LEU A 148 1.98 11.28 -3.98
N LYS A 149 2.44 11.83 -2.86
CA LYS A 149 3.87 11.90 -2.52
C LYS A 149 4.24 10.74 -1.59
N VAL A 150 5.31 10.02 -1.89
CA VAL A 150 5.84 8.97 -1.02
C VAL A 150 7.22 9.35 -0.53
N ILE A 151 7.38 9.40 0.79
CA ILE A 151 8.63 9.80 1.44
C ILE A 151 9.30 8.55 2.01
N VAL A 152 10.48 8.18 1.49
CA VAL A 152 11.25 7.06 2.03
C VAL A 152 12.09 7.57 3.20
N ALA A 153 11.81 7.09 4.40
CA ALA A 153 12.48 7.53 5.62
C ALA A 153 13.99 7.26 5.57
N ALA A 154 14.79 8.22 6.06
CA ALA A 154 16.22 8.03 6.25
C ALA A 154 16.51 7.10 7.43
N LYS A 155 17.55 6.26 7.31
CA LYS A 155 17.97 5.29 8.34
C LYS A 155 18.24 5.92 9.73
N ASN A 156 18.62 7.20 9.76
CA ASN A 156 18.97 7.92 10.99
C ASN A 156 17.98 9.06 11.36
N GLY A 157 16.77 9.07 10.79
CA GLY A 157 15.76 10.10 11.08
C GLY A 157 16.08 11.52 10.57
N GLN A 158 17.30 11.76 10.07
CA GLN A 158 17.69 13.00 9.42
C GLN A 158 17.22 12.97 7.96
N MET A 159 16.08 13.60 7.69
CA MET A 159 15.73 14.04 6.34
C MET A 159 16.77 15.08 5.92
N PRO A 160 17.37 15.01 4.71
CA PRO A 160 18.03 16.18 4.14
C PRO A 160 17.03 17.35 4.09
N PRO A 161 17.46 18.61 4.23
CA PRO A 161 16.55 19.75 4.24
C PRO A 161 15.86 19.89 2.87
N SER A 162 14.66 19.31 2.75
CA SER A 162 13.73 19.52 1.65
C SER A 162 13.12 20.91 1.79
N ARG A 163 13.14 21.70 0.71
CA ARG A 163 12.59 23.06 0.65
C ARG A 163 11.06 22.99 0.52
N SER A 164 10.34 22.75 1.62
CA SER A 164 8.89 23.01 1.67
C SER A 164 8.37 23.18 3.11
N PRO A 165 7.31 24.00 3.35
CA PRO A 165 6.90 24.39 4.69
C PRO A 165 6.18 23.27 5.44
N THR A 166 6.40 23.27 6.75
CA THR A 166 6.10 22.23 7.73
C THR A 166 4.60 21.99 7.91
N LEU A 167 4.10 20.80 7.55
CA LEU A 167 2.81 20.30 8.02
C LEU A 167 3.02 19.51 9.32
N LYS A 168 2.50 20.03 10.45
CA LYS A 168 2.47 19.33 11.75
C LYS A 168 1.48 18.18 11.67
N GLY A 169 1.98 16.99 11.33
CA GLY A 169 1.27 15.72 11.37
C GLY A 169 2.14 14.66 10.72
N ARG A 170 2.20 13.43 11.27
CA ARG A 170 2.91 12.33 10.62
C ARG A 170 2.12 11.97 9.35
N PRO A 171 2.73 12.00 8.14
CA PRO A 171 2.05 11.54 6.93
C PRO A 171 1.66 10.07 7.09
N GLN A 172 0.39 9.72 6.86
CA GLN A 172 -0.18 8.41 7.16
C GLN A 172 -0.98 7.87 5.96
N SER A 173 -0.76 6.60 5.65
CA SER A 173 -1.54 5.79 4.70
C SER A 173 -3.00 5.63 5.14
N ASP A 174 -3.85 5.12 4.24
CA ASP A 174 -5.22 4.78 4.60
C ASP A 174 -5.23 3.63 5.60
N ASP A 175 -6.10 3.75 6.61
CA ASP A 175 -6.34 2.68 7.57
C ASP A 175 -7.07 1.55 6.83
N PRO A 176 -6.51 0.33 6.75
CA PRO A 176 -7.14 -0.78 6.05
C PRO A 176 -8.48 -1.19 6.65
N ASP A 177 -8.74 -0.87 7.93
CA ASP A 177 -9.96 -1.26 8.67
C ASP A 177 -10.98 -0.12 8.81
N ALA A 178 -10.71 1.07 8.24
CA ALA A 178 -11.64 2.20 8.32
C ALA A 178 -12.93 1.92 7.55
N THR A 179 -14.06 1.95 8.27
CA THR A 179 -15.40 1.79 7.70
C THR A 179 -15.78 3.05 6.91
N MET A 180 -15.46 3.08 5.62
CA MET A 180 -16.01 4.07 4.69
C MET A 180 -17.06 3.42 3.79
N LEU A 181 -18.15 4.16 3.60
CA LEU A 181 -19.42 3.76 3.00
C LEU A 181 -19.25 2.95 1.71
N ARG A 182 -19.76 1.70 1.76
CA ARG A 182 -19.86 0.70 0.68
C ARG A 182 -18.57 0.45 -0.11
N SER A 183 -17.68 -0.33 0.49
CA SER A 183 -16.89 -1.32 -0.23
C SER A 183 -16.54 -2.43 0.76
N VAL A 184 -17.22 -3.57 0.69
CA VAL A 184 -16.93 -4.70 1.58
C VAL A 184 -15.77 -5.48 0.98
N GLY A 185 -14.56 -4.98 1.21
CA GLY A 185 -13.33 -5.70 0.93
C GLY A 185 -12.79 -6.37 2.18
N HIS A 186 -13.46 -7.41 2.70
CA HIS A 186 -12.82 -8.27 3.71
C HIS A 186 -11.72 -9.11 3.02
N ASN A 187 -10.55 -8.52 2.85
CA ASN A 187 -9.32 -9.28 2.61
C ASN A 187 -8.83 -9.82 3.95
N SER A 188 -9.47 -10.88 4.42
CA SER A 188 -8.97 -11.72 5.50
C SER A 188 -7.76 -12.54 5.03
N ALA A 189 -6.67 -11.87 4.67
CA ALA A 189 -5.36 -12.51 4.76
C ALA A 189 -5.04 -12.56 6.26
N PRO A 190 -4.96 -13.75 6.90
CA PRO A 190 -4.49 -13.81 8.27
C PRO A 190 -3.11 -13.17 8.28
N ARG A 191 -2.94 -12.10 9.07
CA ARG A 191 -1.60 -11.59 9.37
C ARG A 191 -0.87 -12.79 9.98
N LEU A 192 0.07 -13.36 9.22
CA LEU A 192 0.87 -14.53 9.61
C LEU A 192 1.73 -14.27 10.88
N CYS A 193 1.63 -13.06 11.40
CA CYS A 193 2.33 -12.54 12.55
C CYS A 193 1.41 -12.06 13.70
N SER A 194 0.10 -12.32 13.64
CA SER A 194 -0.77 -12.06 14.78
C SER A 194 -0.55 -13.13 15.86
N PRO A 195 -0.24 -12.77 17.12
CA PRO A 195 -0.07 -13.76 18.19
C PRO A 195 -1.33 -14.60 18.43
N PHE A 196 -2.49 -14.12 17.95
CA PHE A 196 -3.79 -14.81 18.05
C PHE A 196 -3.90 -16.06 17.19
N THR A 197 -3.21 -16.16 16.05
CA THR A 197 -3.29 -17.36 15.19
C THR A 197 -2.57 -18.56 15.80
N PHE A 198 -1.52 -18.31 16.61
CA PHE A 198 -0.80 -19.35 17.35
C PHE A 198 -1.62 -19.94 18.49
N VAL A 199 -2.41 -19.12 19.20
CA VAL A 199 -3.25 -19.59 20.32
C VAL A 199 -4.36 -20.54 19.83
N LEU A 200 -4.96 -20.24 18.68
CA LEU A 200 -6.01 -21.07 18.07
C LEU A 200 -5.48 -22.41 17.51
N LEU A 201 -4.26 -22.43 16.96
CA LEU A 201 -3.61 -23.66 16.47
C LEU A 201 -3.14 -24.58 17.59
N LEU A 202 -2.89 -24.06 18.80
CA LEU A 202 -2.45 -24.83 19.97
C LEU A 202 -3.61 -25.36 20.82
N LEU A 203 -4.83 -24.84 20.65
CA LEU A 203 -6.03 -25.29 21.37
C LEU A 203 -6.31 -26.81 21.31
N PRO A 204 -6.09 -27.51 20.17
CA PRO A 204 -6.33 -28.95 20.08
C PRO A 204 -5.30 -29.80 20.84
N LEU A 205 -4.12 -29.25 21.13
CA LEU A 205 -3.03 -29.95 21.84
C LEU A 205 -3.09 -29.78 23.36
N LEU A 206 -3.92 -28.85 23.86
CA LEU A 206 -4.16 -28.61 25.28
C LEU A 206 -5.42 -29.29 25.82
N MET A 207 -6.23 -29.92 24.97
CA MET A 207 -7.37 -30.71 25.43
C MET A 207 -6.86 -32.09 25.87
N PRO A 208 -6.98 -32.46 27.15
CA PRO A 208 -6.69 -33.82 27.57
C PRO A 208 -7.64 -34.76 26.81
N GLN A 209 -7.08 -35.75 26.12
CA GLN A 209 -7.86 -36.89 25.65
C GLN A 209 -8.53 -37.49 26.89
N GLY A 210 -9.86 -37.34 26.97
CA GLY A 210 -10.66 -37.94 28.02
C GLY A 210 -10.56 -39.47 28.00
N PRO A 211 -10.94 -40.13 29.10
CA PRO A 211 -10.49 -41.47 29.50
C PRO A 211 -10.84 -42.58 28.50
#